data_AF-A0A0J5GVC1-F1
#
_entry.id   AF-A0A0J5GVC1-F1
#
_cell.length_a   1.000
_cell.length_b   1.000
_cell.length_c   1.000
_cell.angle_alpha   90.00
_cell.angle_beta   90.00
_cell.angle_gamma   90.00
#
_symmetry.space_group_name_H-M   'P 1'
#
loop_
_entity.id
_entity.type
_entity.pdbx_description
1 polymer ?
#
loop_
_entity_poly.entity_id
_entity_poly.type
_entity_poly.pdbx_seq_one_letter_code
_entity_poly.pdbx_strand_id
1 'polypeptide(L)'
;MNYKRSALVIGATGLIGAHLKEEILRNPDYGTLTILVRRQLQEKHQKLTEIKADFDSLSSYKQYFHVDDLYICLGTTKKKAGTQENFRKVDYDYVVKAARLAKECGVKRVAVVSAIGADANSRFFYNHIKGEMEKALSEIGIPSTYIFRPSLLLGDREEFRMGERIGEVLGNAINPILKGKLKKYRSVQGKVVAQAMVKFLKDARDGVHVVESDLIAKIGELGSAIRRS
;
A
#
# COMPACT_ATOMS: atom_id res chain seq x y z
N MET A 1 30.50 7.97 -0.90
CA MET A 1 29.53 7.06 -1.53
C MET A 1 28.14 7.42 -1.02
N ASN A 2 27.17 7.68 -1.91
CA ASN A 2 25.79 7.91 -1.48
C ASN A 2 25.20 6.60 -0.97
N TYR A 3 24.76 6.58 0.29
CA TYR A 3 24.06 5.46 0.90
C TYR A 3 22.78 5.16 0.10
N LYS A 4 22.63 3.92 -0.37
CA LYS A 4 21.43 3.45 -1.07
C LYS A 4 20.57 2.64 -0.12
N ARG A 5 19.28 2.94 -0.09
CA ARG A 5 18.29 2.28 0.77
C ARG A 5 17.96 0.88 0.27
N SER A 6 17.53 0.04 1.20
CA SER A 6 16.94 -1.27 0.97
C SER A 6 15.43 -1.23 1.23
N ALA A 7 14.65 -1.92 0.41
CA ALA A 7 13.20 -2.01 0.56
C ALA A 7 12.70 -3.45 0.64
N LEU A 8 11.68 -3.68 1.46
CA LEU A 8 10.84 -4.87 1.45
C LEU A 8 9.43 -4.49 0.98
N VAL A 9 8.90 -5.17 -0.03
CA VAL A 9 7.50 -5.00 -0.46
C VAL A 9 6.73 -6.30 -0.25
N ILE A 10 5.63 -6.18 0.49
CA ILE A 10 4.65 -7.24 0.67
C ILE A 10 3.40 -6.89 -0.14
N GLY A 11 2.92 -7.84 -0.95
CA GLY A 11 1.80 -7.59 -1.87
C GLY A 11 2.23 -6.95 -3.20
N ALA A 12 3.46 -7.23 -3.66
CA ALA A 12 4.03 -6.71 -4.91
C ALA A 12 3.29 -7.13 -6.20
N THR A 13 2.43 -8.14 -6.14
CA THR A 13 1.53 -8.54 -7.25
C THR A 13 0.18 -7.80 -7.21
N GLY A 14 0.00 -6.95 -6.19
CA GLY A 14 -1.08 -5.99 -5.97
C GLY A 14 -1.23 -4.96 -7.11
N LEU A 15 -2.37 -4.27 -7.21
CA LEU A 15 -2.55 -3.17 -8.18
C LEU A 15 -1.53 -2.07 -7.89
N ILE A 16 -1.49 -1.67 -6.62
CA ILE A 16 -0.54 -0.68 -6.12
C ILE A 16 0.86 -1.32 -6.03
N GLY A 17 0.94 -2.54 -5.49
CA GLY A 17 2.21 -3.23 -5.27
C GLY A 17 3.03 -3.44 -6.55
N ALA A 18 2.39 -3.74 -7.68
CA ALA A 18 3.07 -3.90 -8.96
C ALA A 18 3.69 -2.59 -9.43
N HIS A 19 2.94 -1.48 -9.35
CA HIS A 19 3.49 -0.16 -9.65
C HIS A 19 4.56 0.28 -8.66
N LEU A 20 4.42 -0.07 -7.38
CA LEU A 20 5.39 0.25 -6.34
C LEU A 20 6.72 -0.46 -6.56
N LYS A 21 6.68 -1.75 -6.91
CA LYS A 21 7.87 -2.53 -7.32
C LYS A 21 8.58 -1.81 -8.46
N GLU A 22 7.86 -1.45 -9.52
CA GLU A 22 8.42 -0.73 -10.67
C GLU A 22 9.04 0.64 -10.29
N GLU A 23 8.36 1.40 -9.44
CA GLU A 23 8.82 2.70 -8.98
C GLU A 23 10.13 2.57 -8.15
N ILE A 24 10.22 1.57 -7.27
CA ILE A 24 11.42 1.30 -6.46
C ILE A 24 12.59 0.84 -7.34
N LEU A 25 12.35 -0.08 -8.28
CA LEU A 25 13.41 -0.60 -9.16
C LEU A 25 14.09 0.51 -9.98
N ARG A 26 13.29 1.47 -10.47
CA ARG A 26 13.77 2.63 -11.24
C ARG A 26 14.37 3.73 -10.37
N ASN A 27 14.10 3.75 -9.07
CA ASN A 27 14.56 4.81 -8.18
C ASN A 27 16.06 4.63 -7.83
N PRO A 28 16.92 5.63 -8.10
CA PRO A 28 18.36 5.55 -7.79
C PRO A 28 18.67 5.57 -6.30
N ASP A 29 17.75 6.03 -5.44
CA ASP A 29 17.89 6.03 -3.98
C ASP A 29 17.84 4.62 -3.39
N TYR A 30 17.33 3.63 -4.14
CA TYR A 30 17.27 2.23 -3.72
C TYR A 30 18.35 1.38 -4.39
N GLY A 31 19.06 0.63 -3.56
CA GLY A 31 20.08 -0.34 -3.96
C GLY A 31 19.52 -1.75 -4.11
N THR A 32 18.61 -2.14 -3.22
CA THR A 32 17.99 -3.48 -3.20
C THR A 32 16.48 -3.38 -2.95
N LEU A 33 15.76 -4.33 -3.54
CA LEU A 33 14.34 -4.56 -3.35
C LEU A 33 14.11 -6.05 -3.12
N THR A 34 13.58 -6.39 -1.96
CA THR A 34 13.06 -7.74 -1.68
C THR A 34 11.54 -7.72 -1.81
N ILE A 35 10.96 -8.73 -2.46
CA ILE A 35 9.51 -8.92 -2.51
C ILE A 35 9.12 -10.26 -1.88
N LEU A 36 8.13 -10.25 -1.00
CA LEU A 36 7.49 -11.49 -0.50
C LEU A 36 6.25 -11.78 -1.32
N VAL A 37 6.22 -12.94 -1.98
CA VAL A 37 5.15 -13.35 -2.88
C VAL A 37 4.65 -14.75 -2.54
N ARG A 38 3.36 -15.03 -2.77
CA ARG A 38 2.79 -16.38 -2.56
C ARG A 38 3.15 -17.36 -3.68
N ARG A 39 3.40 -16.83 -4.88
CA ARG A 39 3.71 -17.58 -6.10
C ARG A 39 4.89 -16.92 -6.77
N GLN A 40 5.75 -17.73 -7.38
CA GLN A 40 6.94 -17.23 -8.03
C GLN A 40 6.59 -16.51 -9.35
N LEU A 41 7.17 -15.34 -9.59
CA LEU A 41 6.98 -14.50 -10.77
C LEU A 41 8.10 -14.71 -11.80
N GLN A 42 9.25 -15.24 -11.37
CA GLN A 42 10.43 -15.48 -12.20
C GLN A 42 10.98 -14.20 -12.84
N GLU A 43 10.76 -13.06 -12.19
CA GLU A 43 11.27 -11.78 -12.66
C GLU A 43 12.76 -11.65 -12.36
N LYS A 44 13.53 -11.22 -13.36
CA LYS A 44 14.97 -10.99 -13.22
C LYS A 44 15.26 -9.49 -13.27
N HIS A 45 15.87 -8.97 -12.21
CA HIS A 45 16.37 -7.62 -12.17
C HIS A 45 17.53 -7.51 -11.18
N GLN A 46 18.56 -6.73 -11.50
CA GLN A 46 19.79 -6.55 -10.69
C GLN A 46 19.51 -6.25 -9.21
N LYS A 47 18.52 -5.38 -8.95
CA LYS A 47 18.15 -4.96 -7.59
C LYS A 47 17.14 -5.88 -6.91
N LEU A 48 16.53 -6.83 -7.62
CA LEU A 48 15.36 -7.56 -7.16
C LEU A 48 15.75 -8.91 -6.55
N THR A 49 15.26 -9.16 -5.35
CA THR A 49 15.25 -10.48 -4.72
C THR A 49 13.81 -10.90 -4.49
N GLU A 50 13.41 -12.00 -5.12
CA GLU A 50 12.06 -12.54 -4.99
C GLU A 50 12.05 -13.73 -4.04
N ILE A 51 11.22 -13.66 -2.99
CA ILE A 51 11.09 -14.71 -1.99
C ILE A 51 9.67 -15.25 -2.01
N LYS A 52 9.54 -16.55 -2.34
CA LYS A 52 8.29 -17.28 -2.16
C LYS A 52 8.05 -17.48 -0.67
N ALA A 53 7.01 -16.83 -0.15
CA ALA A 53 6.67 -16.84 1.26
C ALA A 53 5.28 -17.43 1.50
N ASP A 54 5.20 -18.28 2.52
CA ASP A 54 3.95 -18.57 3.18
C ASP A 54 3.69 -17.51 4.27
N PHE A 55 2.57 -16.81 4.14
CA PHE A 55 2.21 -15.69 5.01
C PHE A 55 1.70 -16.16 6.38
N ASP A 56 1.20 -17.39 6.46
CA ASP A 56 0.84 -18.01 7.74
C ASP A 56 2.07 -18.16 8.63
N SER A 57 3.20 -18.52 8.03
CA SER A 57 4.50 -18.68 8.68
C SER A 57 5.46 -17.48 8.49
N LEU A 58 4.93 -16.24 8.39
CA LEU A 58 5.74 -15.04 8.10
C LEU A 58 6.99 -14.84 8.99
N SER A 59 6.95 -15.30 10.24
CA SER A 59 8.09 -15.23 11.17
C SER A 59 9.32 -16.01 10.69
N SER A 60 9.14 -17.06 9.88
CA SER A 60 10.22 -17.84 9.24
C SER A 60 11.00 -17.04 8.19
N TYR A 61 10.51 -15.86 7.83
CA TYR A 61 11.09 -14.95 6.84
C TYR A 61 11.70 -13.70 7.49
N LYS A 62 11.90 -13.72 8.82
CA LYS A 62 12.40 -12.58 9.61
C LYS A 62 13.71 -12.00 9.07
N GLN A 63 14.61 -12.81 8.53
CA GLN A 63 15.87 -12.35 7.93
C GLN A 63 15.68 -11.32 6.80
N TYR A 64 14.52 -11.31 6.13
CA TYR A 64 14.24 -10.36 5.04
C TYR A 64 13.69 -9.01 5.53
N PHE A 65 13.39 -8.87 6.82
CA PHE A 65 12.88 -7.62 7.41
C PHE A 65 13.98 -6.65 7.85
N HIS A 66 15.26 -7.00 7.68
CA HIS A 66 16.39 -6.08 7.89
C HIS A 66 16.55 -5.12 6.70
N VAL A 67 15.61 -4.17 6.59
CA VAL A 67 15.54 -3.17 5.52
C VAL A 67 15.30 -1.76 6.05
N ASP A 68 15.55 -0.76 5.22
CA ASP A 68 15.33 0.63 5.59
C ASP A 68 13.86 1.06 5.48
N ASP A 69 13.15 0.49 4.51
CA ASP A 69 11.76 0.79 4.18
C ASP A 69 10.95 -0.50 3.98
N LEU A 70 9.85 -0.65 4.73
CA LEU A 70 8.86 -1.69 4.47
C LEU A 70 7.58 -1.09 3.87
N TYR A 71 7.12 -1.68 2.78
CA TYR A 71 5.86 -1.34 2.14
C TYR A 71 4.90 -2.52 2.19
N ILE A 72 3.70 -2.30 2.73
CA ILE A 72 2.64 -3.30 2.82
C ILE A 72 1.47 -2.90 1.93
N CYS A 73 1.37 -3.57 0.79
CA CYS A 73 0.31 -3.40 -0.22
C CYS A 73 -0.67 -4.58 -0.22
N LEU A 74 -0.81 -5.27 0.91
CA LEU A 74 -1.76 -6.38 1.06
C LEU A 74 -3.20 -5.84 1.07
N GLY A 75 -4.07 -6.61 0.43
CA GLY A 75 -5.50 -6.40 0.44
C GLY A 75 -6.17 -7.43 -0.44
N THR A 76 -7.29 -7.96 0.02
CA THR A 76 -8.16 -8.85 -0.74
C THR A 76 -9.53 -8.21 -0.98
N THR A 77 -10.33 -8.80 -1.85
CA THR A 77 -11.74 -8.45 -2.03
C THR A 77 -12.59 -9.46 -1.26
N LYS A 78 -13.81 -9.10 -0.86
CA LYS A 78 -14.75 -10.07 -0.26
C LYS A 78 -14.93 -11.31 -1.15
N LYS A 79 -15.02 -11.09 -2.46
CA LYS A 79 -15.10 -12.16 -3.48
C LYS A 79 -13.88 -13.09 -3.46
N LYS A 80 -12.66 -12.55 -3.45
CA LYS A 80 -11.42 -13.34 -3.39
C LYS A 80 -11.19 -14.02 -2.04
N ALA A 81 -11.59 -13.37 -0.95
CA ALA A 81 -11.45 -13.92 0.38
C ALA A 81 -12.38 -15.12 0.60
N GLY A 82 -13.57 -15.09 0.00
CA GLY A 82 -14.63 -16.09 0.19
C GLY A 82 -15.31 -15.98 1.56
N THR A 83 -14.55 -15.73 2.64
CA THR A 83 -15.05 -15.62 4.02
C THR A 83 -14.57 -14.34 4.69
N GLN A 84 -15.28 -13.90 5.74
CA GLN A 84 -14.87 -12.76 6.57
C GLN A 84 -13.56 -13.05 7.31
N GLU A 85 -13.36 -14.30 7.76
CA GLU A 85 -12.13 -14.73 8.42
C GLU A 85 -10.93 -14.59 7.50
N ASN A 86 -11.02 -15.11 6.26
CA ASN A 86 -9.95 -14.97 5.27
C ASN A 86 -9.71 -13.50 4.90
N PHE A 87 -10.76 -12.68 4.89
CA PHE A 87 -10.61 -11.24 4.67
C PHE A 87 -9.81 -10.61 5.82
N ARG A 88 -10.19 -10.86 7.07
CA ARG A 88 -9.46 -10.36 8.27
C ARG A 88 -8.01 -10.85 8.25
N LYS A 89 -7.80 -12.12 7.94
CA LYS A 89 -6.47 -12.73 7.85
C LYS A 89 -5.53 -11.96 6.92
N VAL A 90 -6.01 -11.59 5.74
CA VAL A 90 -5.21 -10.86 4.73
C VAL A 90 -5.10 -9.37 5.04
N ASP A 91 -6.21 -8.71 5.36
CA ASP A 91 -6.28 -7.25 5.45
C ASP A 91 -5.92 -6.69 6.84
N TYR A 92 -5.86 -7.55 7.86
CA TYR A 92 -5.47 -7.21 9.23
C TYR A 92 -4.30 -8.09 9.70
N ASP A 93 -4.48 -9.41 9.83
CA ASP A 93 -3.52 -10.25 10.59
C ASP A 93 -2.13 -10.26 9.94
N TYR A 94 -2.05 -10.51 8.63
CA TYR A 94 -0.79 -10.49 7.89
C TYR A 94 -0.12 -9.13 7.88
N VAL A 95 -0.90 -8.06 7.81
CA VAL A 95 -0.40 -6.68 7.80
C VAL A 95 0.23 -6.33 9.15
N VAL A 96 -0.50 -6.58 10.24
CA VAL A 96 -0.02 -6.31 11.60
C VAL A 96 1.17 -7.19 11.94
N LYS A 97 1.14 -8.49 11.57
CA LYS A 97 2.27 -9.40 11.77
C LYS A 97 3.53 -8.92 11.05
N ALA A 98 3.41 -8.50 9.78
CA ALA A 98 4.53 -7.95 9.03
C ALA A 98 5.10 -6.67 9.69
N ALA A 99 4.24 -5.76 10.12
CA ALA A 99 4.69 -4.53 10.78
C ALA A 99 5.39 -4.81 12.12
N ARG A 100 4.89 -5.76 12.92
CA ARG A 100 5.56 -6.20 14.16
C ARG A 100 6.94 -6.80 13.89
N LEU A 101 7.07 -7.67 12.89
CA LEU A 101 8.38 -8.20 12.47
C LEU A 101 9.32 -7.08 12.01
N ALA A 102 8.82 -6.09 11.27
CA ALA A 102 9.60 -4.91 10.90
C ALA A 102 10.13 -4.16 12.13
N LYS A 103 9.28 -3.92 13.13
CA LYS A 103 9.69 -3.28 14.38
C LYS A 103 10.79 -4.06 15.09
N GLU A 104 10.63 -5.38 15.20
CA GLU A 104 11.64 -6.27 15.81
C GLU A 104 12.98 -6.25 15.06
N CYS A 105 12.96 -6.12 13.74
CA CYS A 105 14.16 -6.06 12.90
C CYS A 105 14.77 -4.67 12.77
N GLY A 106 14.21 -3.66 13.46
CA GLY A 106 14.74 -2.29 13.46
C GLY A 106 14.39 -1.46 12.23
N VAL A 107 13.37 -1.85 11.47
CA VAL A 107 12.87 -1.04 10.35
C VAL A 107 12.40 0.31 10.86
N LYS A 108 12.86 1.38 10.21
CA LYS A 108 12.58 2.75 10.66
C LYS A 108 11.31 3.33 10.05
N ARG A 109 10.96 2.89 8.84
CA ARG A 109 9.91 3.49 8.01
C ARG A 109 9.00 2.43 7.42
N VAL A 110 7.70 2.58 7.65
CA VAL A 110 6.68 1.69 7.10
C VAL A 110 5.62 2.51 6.36
N ALA A 111 5.24 2.05 5.17
CA ALA A 111 4.07 2.53 4.44
C ALA A 111 3.06 1.39 4.24
N VAL A 112 1.81 1.61 4.65
CA VAL A 112 0.73 0.62 4.54
C VAL A 112 -0.42 1.18 3.72
N VAL A 113 -0.98 0.35 2.83
CA VAL A 113 -2.20 0.68 2.10
C VAL A 113 -3.44 0.27 2.91
N SER A 114 -4.21 1.27 3.30
CA SER A 114 -5.54 1.16 3.88
C SER A 114 -6.61 1.57 2.84
N ALA A 115 -7.68 2.24 3.27
CA ALA A 115 -8.76 2.72 2.42
C ALA A 115 -9.45 3.95 3.00
N ILE A 116 -10.04 4.76 2.13
CA ILE A 116 -10.91 5.86 2.56
C ILE A 116 -12.04 5.35 3.45
N GLY A 117 -12.30 6.05 4.56
CA GLY A 117 -13.38 5.72 5.49
C GLY A 117 -13.07 4.55 6.42
N ALA A 118 -11.83 4.08 6.51
CA ALA A 118 -11.38 3.17 7.54
C ALA A 118 -11.67 3.75 8.94
N ASP A 119 -12.39 2.98 9.75
CA ASP A 119 -12.84 3.38 11.08
C ASP A 119 -13.13 2.14 11.91
N ALA A 120 -12.45 1.98 13.04
CA ALA A 120 -12.58 0.82 13.94
C ALA A 120 -13.98 0.73 14.56
N ASN A 121 -14.80 1.78 14.49
CA ASN A 121 -16.19 1.77 14.96
C ASN A 121 -17.21 1.62 13.82
N SER A 122 -16.76 1.41 12.58
CA SER A 122 -17.66 1.33 11.44
C SER A 122 -18.58 0.11 11.51
N ARG A 123 -19.86 0.29 11.14
CA ARG A 123 -20.80 -0.82 10.92
C ARG A 123 -20.51 -1.59 9.63
N PHE A 124 -19.71 -1.02 8.72
CA PHE A 124 -19.32 -1.68 7.48
C PHE A 124 -18.06 -2.52 7.70
N PHE A 125 -18.21 -3.84 7.58
CA PHE A 125 -17.13 -4.82 7.81
C PHE A 125 -15.78 -4.41 7.18
N TYR A 126 -15.77 -3.99 5.91
CA TYR A 126 -14.53 -3.57 5.24
C TYR A 126 -13.82 -2.40 5.95
N ASN A 127 -14.57 -1.35 6.27
CA ASN A 127 -14.05 -0.15 6.93
C ASN A 127 -13.66 -0.45 8.39
N HIS A 128 -14.41 -1.33 9.05
CA HIS A 128 -14.13 -1.79 10.40
C HIS A 128 -12.77 -2.50 10.47
N ILE A 129 -12.55 -3.53 9.65
CA ILE A 129 -11.29 -4.27 9.59
C ILE A 129 -10.11 -3.36 9.27
N LYS A 130 -10.27 -2.44 8.30
CA LYS A 130 -9.22 -1.47 7.98
C LYS A 130 -8.96 -0.53 9.13
N GLY A 131 -9.98 -0.01 9.80
CA GLY A 131 -9.82 0.87 10.96
C GLY A 131 -9.13 0.18 12.15
N GLU A 132 -9.49 -1.07 12.44
CA GLU A 132 -8.78 -1.88 13.44
C GLU A 132 -7.31 -2.06 13.06
N MET A 133 -7.02 -2.36 11.79
CA MET A 133 -5.65 -2.54 11.31
C MET A 133 -4.83 -1.24 11.44
N GLU A 134 -5.43 -0.09 11.13
CA GLU A 134 -4.77 1.21 11.32
C GLU A 134 -4.47 1.49 12.78
N LYS A 135 -5.43 1.22 13.67
CA LYS A 135 -5.25 1.36 15.12
C LYS A 135 -4.09 0.48 15.60
N ALA A 136 -4.10 -0.80 15.23
CA ALA A 136 -3.04 -1.73 15.61
C ALA A 136 -1.67 -1.27 15.10
N LEU A 137 -1.56 -0.78 13.86
CA LEU A 137 -0.31 -0.25 13.31
C LEU A 137 0.21 0.96 14.08
N SER A 138 -0.68 1.86 14.52
CA SER A 138 -0.31 3.05 15.28
C SER A 138 0.31 2.74 16.64
N GLU A 139 -0.01 1.56 17.20
CA GLU A 139 0.44 1.12 18.53
C GLU A 139 1.76 0.32 18.49
N ILE A 140 2.27 -0.09 17.32
CA ILE A 140 3.50 -0.90 17.20
C ILE A 140 4.77 -0.09 17.55
N GLY A 141 4.73 1.24 17.37
CA GLY A 141 5.86 2.12 17.69
C GLY A 141 7.02 2.05 16.70
N ILE A 142 6.76 1.83 15.42
CA ILE A 142 7.77 2.03 14.35
C ILE A 142 8.01 3.53 14.21
N PRO A 143 9.28 4.01 14.12
CA PRO A 143 9.60 5.44 14.18
C PRO A 143 8.75 6.30 13.25
N SER A 144 8.65 5.92 11.97
CA SER A 144 7.80 6.58 10.98
C SER A 144 6.80 5.59 10.37
N THR A 145 5.51 5.79 10.60
CA THR A 145 4.44 4.93 10.07
C THR A 145 3.49 5.77 9.20
N TYR A 146 3.39 5.44 7.92
CA TYR A 146 2.51 6.11 6.96
C TYR A 146 1.37 5.18 6.53
N ILE A 147 0.13 5.62 6.74
CA ILE A 147 -1.09 4.88 6.41
C ILE A 147 -1.77 5.61 5.24
N PHE A 148 -1.81 4.97 4.08
CA PHE A 148 -2.40 5.54 2.87
C PHE A 148 -3.86 5.14 2.75
N ARG A 149 -4.77 6.10 2.67
CA ARG A 149 -6.21 5.89 2.50
C ARG A 149 -6.65 6.28 1.09
N PRO A 150 -6.32 5.50 0.05
CA PRO A 150 -6.81 5.80 -1.29
C PRO A 150 -8.32 5.65 -1.37
N SER A 151 -8.93 6.44 -2.24
CA SER A 151 -10.31 6.31 -2.68
C SER A 151 -10.51 5.11 -3.62
N LEU A 152 -11.55 5.12 -4.45
CA LEU A 152 -11.73 4.15 -5.52
C LEU A 152 -10.46 4.08 -6.39
N LEU A 153 -9.89 2.90 -6.57
CA LEU A 153 -8.71 2.74 -7.42
C LEU A 153 -9.15 2.52 -8.87
N LEU A 154 -8.59 3.29 -9.80
CA LEU A 154 -8.70 3.03 -11.24
C LEU A 154 -7.52 2.15 -11.69
N GLY A 155 -7.80 1.11 -12.46
CA GLY A 155 -6.80 0.27 -13.11
C GLY A 155 -7.35 -1.07 -13.57
N ASP A 156 -6.68 -1.66 -14.57
CA ASP A 156 -7.03 -2.95 -15.19
C ASP A 156 -6.81 -4.12 -14.23
N ARG A 157 -7.73 -4.28 -13.31
CA ARG A 157 -7.96 -5.56 -12.63
C ARG A 157 -9.33 -6.05 -13.02
N GLU A 158 -9.39 -7.30 -13.47
CA GLU A 158 -10.60 -8.10 -13.71
C GLU A 158 -11.52 -8.25 -12.47
N GLU A 159 -11.28 -7.53 -11.38
CA GLU A 159 -12.16 -7.53 -10.24
C GLU A 159 -12.49 -6.10 -9.84
N PHE A 160 -13.60 -5.67 -10.41
CA PHE A 160 -14.54 -4.73 -9.81
C PHE A 160 -14.44 -4.77 -8.28
N ARG A 161 -13.92 -3.70 -7.68
CA ARG A 161 -14.30 -3.35 -6.31
C ARG A 161 -15.82 -3.30 -6.31
N MET A 162 -16.44 -4.16 -5.47
CA MET A 162 -17.90 -4.37 -5.41
C MET A 162 -18.68 -3.09 -5.68
N GLY A 163 -19.15 -3.01 -6.91
CA GLY A 163 -19.74 -1.84 -7.54
C GLY A 163 -20.05 -2.13 -9.00
N GLU A 164 -20.25 -3.42 -9.34
CA GLU A 164 -20.84 -3.80 -10.61
C GLU A 164 -22.20 -3.09 -10.69
N ARG A 165 -22.31 -2.18 -11.66
CA ARG A 165 -23.39 -1.22 -12.00
C ARG A 165 -23.27 0.25 -11.60
N ILE A 166 -22.34 0.65 -10.72
CA ILE A 166 -22.18 2.10 -10.41
C ILE A 166 -20.91 2.68 -11.04
N GLY A 167 -19.83 1.89 -11.13
CA GLY A 167 -18.49 2.39 -11.52
C GLY A 167 -18.38 2.98 -12.92
N GLU A 168 -18.97 2.34 -13.93
CA GLU A 168 -18.83 2.77 -15.33
C GLU A 168 -19.66 4.01 -15.67
N VAL A 169 -20.81 4.19 -15.01
CA VAL A 169 -21.70 5.34 -15.26
C VAL A 169 -21.29 6.56 -14.43
N LEU A 170 -20.77 6.37 -13.21
CA LEU A 170 -20.40 7.49 -12.34
C LEU A 170 -19.02 8.11 -12.61
N GLY A 171 -18.05 7.33 -13.09
CA GLY A 171 -16.67 7.76 -13.22
C GLY A 171 -16.47 8.94 -14.18
N ASN A 172 -17.23 8.97 -15.28
CA ASN A 172 -17.14 10.04 -16.28
C ASN A 172 -18.11 11.20 -16.02
N ALA A 173 -19.21 10.99 -15.29
CA ALA A 173 -20.22 12.03 -15.04
C ALA A 173 -20.03 12.81 -13.73
N ILE A 174 -19.48 12.20 -12.67
CA ILE A 174 -19.47 12.79 -11.32
C ILE A 174 -18.12 13.44 -10.94
N ASN A 175 -17.04 13.09 -11.64
CA ASN A 175 -15.72 13.71 -11.44
C ASN A 175 -15.71 15.26 -11.53
N PRO A 176 -16.40 15.93 -12.47
CA PRO A 176 -16.46 17.39 -12.49
C PRO A 176 -17.29 18.01 -11.34
N ILE A 177 -18.17 17.23 -10.70
CA ILE A 177 -19.10 17.67 -9.64
C ILE A 177 -18.46 17.59 -8.25
N LEU A 178 -17.54 16.65 -8.01
CA LEU A 178 -16.85 16.49 -6.71
C LEU A 178 -15.77 17.58 -6.50
N LYS A 179 -16.18 18.79 -6.11
CA LYS A 179 -15.31 19.92 -5.73
C LYS A 179 -15.19 20.02 -4.19
N GLY A 180 -14.17 20.75 -3.70
CA GLY A 180 -13.97 20.96 -2.26
C GLY A 180 -13.70 19.69 -1.45
N LYS A 181 -14.39 19.52 -0.32
CA LYS A 181 -14.23 18.39 0.63
C LYS A 181 -14.51 17.00 0.03
N LEU A 182 -15.14 16.95 -1.16
CA LEU A 182 -15.47 15.71 -1.86
C LEU A 182 -14.37 15.22 -2.82
N LYS A 183 -13.29 16.01 -3.02
CA LYS A 183 -12.15 15.60 -3.86
C LYS A 183 -11.53 14.26 -3.43
N LYS A 184 -11.54 13.95 -2.13
CA LYS A 184 -11.03 12.68 -1.58
C LYS A 184 -11.77 11.44 -2.08
N TYR A 185 -12.95 11.58 -2.70
CA TYR A 185 -13.70 10.45 -3.27
C TYR A 185 -13.42 10.23 -4.76
N ARG A 186 -12.71 11.14 -5.42
CA ARG A 186 -12.31 10.95 -6.83
C ARG A 186 -11.35 9.78 -6.93
N SER A 187 -11.54 8.96 -7.93
CA SER A 187 -10.75 7.76 -8.09
C SER A 187 -9.26 8.07 -8.34
N VAL A 188 -8.36 7.28 -7.75
CA VAL A 188 -6.91 7.45 -7.83
C VAL A 188 -6.29 6.25 -8.55
N GLN A 189 -5.35 6.49 -9.47
CA GLN A 189 -4.65 5.39 -10.15
C GLN A 189 -3.68 4.69 -9.19
N GLY A 190 -3.58 3.37 -9.27
CA GLY A 190 -2.64 2.59 -8.43
C GLY A 190 -1.19 3.09 -8.51
N LYS A 191 -0.77 3.54 -9.70
CA LYS A 191 0.54 4.17 -9.94
C LYS A 191 0.76 5.43 -9.11
N VAL A 192 -0.26 6.28 -8.98
CA VAL A 192 -0.16 7.53 -8.20
C VAL A 192 -0.02 7.21 -6.70
N VAL A 193 -0.74 6.18 -6.21
CA VAL A 193 -0.57 5.71 -4.82
C VAL A 193 0.86 5.23 -4.59
N ALA A 194 1.39 4.38 -5.49
CA ALA A 194 2.76 3.87 -5.40
C ALA A 194 3.80 5.01 -5.36
N GLN A 195 3.67 6.01 -6.22
CA GLN A 195 4.54 7.19 -6.25
C GLN A 195 4.45 8.00 -4.97
N ALA A 196 3.25 8.20 -4.43
CA ALA A 196 3.05 8.85 -3.15
C ALA A 196 3.75 8.09 -2.02
N MET A 197 3.61 6.76 -1.97
CA MET A 197 4.25 5.92 -0.95
C MET A 197 5.77 6.11 -0.94
N VAL A 198 6.43 6.02 -2.11
CA VAL A 198 7.89 6.21 -2.22
C VAL A 198 8.30 7.62 -1.81
N LYS A 199 7.54 8.63 -2.23
CA LYS A 199 7.82 10.04 -1.91
C LYS A 199 7.73 10.33 -0.42
N PHE A 200 6.65 9.90 0.24
CA PHE A 200 6.47 10.14 1.68
C PHE A 200 7.49 9.39 2.54
N LEU A 201 7.90 8.17 2.17
CA LEU A 201 8.96 7.48 2.93
C LEU A 201 10.36 8.07 2.69
N LYS A 202 10.59 8.71 1.54
CA LYS A 202 11.85 9.45 1.30
C LYS A 202 11.98 10.62 2.27
N ASP A 203 10.92 11.38 2.46
CA ASP A 203 10.87 12.57 3.32
C ASP A 203 10.20 12.27 4.68
N ALA A 204 10.35 11.03 5.16
CA ALA A 204 9.65 10.53 6.33
C ALA A 204 9.95 11.35 7.59
N ARG A 205 8.91 11.56 8.39
CA ARG A 205 9.01 12.16 9.72
C ARG A 205 8.53 11.15 10.74
N ASP A 206 9.10 11.21 11.93
CA ASP A 206 8.67 10.37 13.03
C ASP A 206 7.19 10.61 13.39
N GLY A 207 6.56 9.56 13.91
CA GLY A 207 5.15 9.51 14.23
C GLY A 207 4.31 8.69 13.25
N VAL A 208 3.00 8.72 13.50
CA VAL A 208 1.99 8.03 12.71
C VAL A 208 1.26 9.05 11.84
N HIS A 209 1.28 8.85 10.53
CA HIS A 209 0.76 9.78 9.54
C HIS A 209 -0.28 9.11 8.67
N VAL A 210 -1.48 9.69 8.62
CA VAL A 210 -2.53 9.24 7.68
C VAL A 210 -2.49 10.12 6.44
N VAL A 211 -2.32 9.50 5.27
CA VAL A 211 -2.30 10.17 3.97
C VAL A 211 -3.62 9.91 3.25
N GLU A 212 -4.50 10.91 3.26
CA GLU A 212 -5.81 10.86 2.63
C GLU A 212 -5.72 10.97 1.09
N SER A 213 -6.75 10.46 0.42
CA SER A 213 -6.76 10.29 -1.05
C SER A 213 -6.54 11.58 -1.86
N ASP A 214 -6.97 12.73 -1.36
CA ASP A 214 -6.79 14.01 -2.05
C ASP A 214 -5.32 14.46 -2.04
N LEU A 215 -4.61 14.20 -0.96
CA LEU A 215 -3.17 14.44 -0.87
C LEU A 215 -2.38 13.47 -1.77
N ILE A 216 -2.81 12.21 -1.84
CA ILE A 216 -2.25 11.24 -2.79
C ILE A 216 -2.42 11.74 -4.23
N ALA A 217 -3.62 12.20 -4.60
CA ALA A 217 -3.92 12.69 -5.94
C ALA A 217 -3.05 13.91 -6.34
N LYS A 218 -2.85 14.86 -5.42
CA LYS A 218 -1.98 16.04 -5.64
C LYS A 218 -0.54 15.65 -6.01
N ILE A 219 0.00 14.56 -5.47
CA ILE A 219 1.35 14.08 -5.84
C ILE A 219 1.38 13.63 -7.30
N GLY A 220 0.33 12.95 -7.77
CA GLY A 220 0.20 12.56 -9.18
C GLY A 220 0.15 13.75 -10.13
N GLU A 221 -0.59 14.80 -9.76
CA GLU A 221 -0.67 16.06 -10.52
C GLU A 221 0.70 16.73 -10.65
N LEU A 222 1.41 16.90 -9.52
CA LEU A 222 2.75 17.51 -9.49
C LEU A 222 3.78 16.73 -10.32
N GLY A 223 3.75 15.39 -10.24
CA GLY A 223 4.64 14.53 -11.03
C GLY A 223 4.35 14.56 -12.53
N SER A 224 3.10 14.80 -12.92
CA SER A 224 2.69 14.93 -14.34
C SER A 224 3.08 16.28 -14.94
N ALA A 225 3.05 17.35 -14.15
CA ALA A 225 3.42 18.70 -14.59
C ALA A 225 4.91 18.80 -14.93
N ILE A 226 5.77 18.20 -14.09
CA ILE A 226 7.24 18.18 -14.28
C ILE A 226 7.67 17.33 -15.50
N ARG A 227 6.87 16.34 -15.90
CA ARG A 227 7.17 15.48 -17.08
C ARG A 227 6.71 16.08 -18.41
N ARG A 228 5.95 17.18 -18.39
CA ARG A 228 5.43 17.86 -19.59
C ARG A 228 6.18 19.16 -19.93
N SER A 229 7.17 19.54 -19.12
CA SER A 229 8.12 20.64 -19.36
C SER A 229 9.46 20.09 -19.79
#